data_AF-A0A949CGU7-F1
#
_entry.id   AF-A0A949CGU7-F1
#
_cell.length_a   1.000
_cell.length_b   1.000
_cell.length_c   1.000
_cell.angle_alpha   90.00
_cell.angle_beta   90.00
_cell.angle_gamma   90.00
#
_symmetry.space_group_name_H-M   'P 1'
#
loop_
_entity.id
_entity.type
_entity.pdbx_description
1 polymer ?
#
loop_
_entity_poly.entity_id
_entity_poly.type
_entity_poly.pdbx_seq_one_letter_code
_entity_poly.pdbx_strand_id
1 'polypeptide(L)' 'TLAAERNRPIPLAEALQELANRERYLACEVEGHRYNIGVKYGLLTTQLALALSGVDRDQVLSDMVELLATR' A
#
# COMPACT_ATOMS: atom_id res chain seq x y z
N THR A 1 -33.48 10.85 17.68
CA THR A 1 -33.02 10.78 16.28
C THR A 1 -32.49 9.39 15.96
N LEU A 2 -33.38 8.39 15.91
CA LEU A 2 -33.05 6.98 15.63
C LEU A 2 -32.57 6.74 14.19
N ALA A 3 -32.91 7.63 13.26
CA ALA A 3 -32.47 7.55 11.87
C ALA A 3 -30.99 7.91 11.67
N ALA A 4 -30.40 8.70 12.58
CA ALA A 4 -28.99 9.12 12.48
C ALA A 4 -28.01 8.00 12.86
N GLU A 5 -28.40 7.10 13.77
CA GLU A 5 -27.58 5.95 14.17
C GLU A 5 -27.48 4.90 13.05
N ARG A 6 -28.54 4.73 12.24
CA ARG A 6 -28.58 3.77 11.14
C ARG A 6 -27.64 4.10 9.97
N ASN A 7 -27.11 5.32 9.90
CA ASN A 7 -26.27 5.77 8.79
C ASN A 7 -24.81 6.05 9.21
N ARG A 8 -24.39 5.55 10.39
CA ARG A 8 -22.98 5.61 10.79
C ARG A 8 -22.20 4.57 9.98
N PRO A 9 -21.06 4.93 9.38
CA PRO A 9 -20.18 3.96 8.74
C PRO A 9 -19.73 2.94 9.79
N ILE A 10 -20.04 1.67 9.55
CA ILE A 10 -19.54 0.57 10.39
C ILE A 10 -18.15 0.21 9.86
N PRO A 11 -17.11 0.15 10.71
CA PRO A 11 -15.79 -0.30 10.28
C PRO A 11 -15.85 -1.73 9.75
N LEU A 12 -15.33 -1.94 8.54
CA LEU A 12 -15.30 -3.27 7.91
C LEU A 12 -14.61 -4.31 8.81
N ALA A 13 -13.57 -3.91 9.54
CA ALA A 13 -12.85 -4.79 10.46
C ALA A 13 -13.76 -5.38 11.55
N GLU A 14 -14.69 -4.59 12.10
CA GLU A 14 -15.62 -5.06 13.13
C GLU A 14 -16.63 -6.06 12.56
N ALA A 15 -17.16 -5.80 11.36
CA ALA A 15 -18.06 -6.72 10.67
C ALA A 15 -17.37 -8.06 10.32
N LEU A 16 -16.12 -8.00 9.86
CA LEU A 16 -15.33 -9.19 9.55
C LEU A 16 -14.94 -9.98 10.81
N GLN A 17 -14.73 -9.31 11.94
CA GLN A 17 -14.45 -9.97 13.22
C GLN A 17 -15.63 -10.81 13.69
N GLU A 18 -16.86 -10.32 13.52
CA GLU A 18 -18.06 -11.10 13.84
C GLU A 18 -18.21 -12.33 12.92
N LEU A 19 -17.88 -12.19 11.64
CA LEU A 19 -17.89 -13.31 10.69
C LEU A 19 -16.84 -14.37 11.03
N ALA A 20 -15.65 -13.94 11.46
CA ALA A 20 -14.56 -14.84 11.86
C ALA A 20 -14.92 -15.75 13.06
N ASN A 21 -15.90 -15.36 13.90
CA ASN A 21 -16.42 -16.19 14.99
C ASN A 21 -17.38 -17.29 14.52
N ARG A 22 -17.94 -17.16 13.31
CA ARG A 22 -18.99 -18.03 12.76
C ARG A 22 -18.47 -18.95 11.64
N GLU A 23 -17.44 -18.50 10.94
CA GLU A 23 -16.90 -19.18 9.76
C GLU A 23 -15.37 -19.28 9.81
N ARG A 24 -14.80 -20.14 8.97
CA ARG A 24 -13.34 -20.33 8.90
C ARG A 24 -12.66 -19.05 8.38
N TYR A 25 -11.98 -18.36 9.28
CA TYR A 25 -11.14 -17.21 8.95
C TYR A 25 -9.79 -17.65 8.36
N LEU A 26 -9.45 -17.14 7.17
CA LEU A 26 -8.21 -17.47 6.46
C LEU A 26 -7.42 -16.21 6.14
N ALA A 27 -6.11 -16.34 6.10
CA ALA A 27 -5.18 -15.35 5.58
C ALA A 27 -4.40 -15.92 4.40
N CYS A 28 -4.09 -15.07 3.43
CA CYS A 28 -3.26 -15.43 2.28
C CYS A 28 -1.94 -14.67 2.39
N GLU A 29 -0.83 -15.42 2.37
CA GLU A 29 0.49 -14.84 2.20
C GLU A 29 0.72 -14.56 0.72
N VAL A 30 1.11 -13.33 0.41
CA VAL A 30 1.39 -12.91 -0.96
C VAL A 30 2.89 -12.84 -1.13
N GLU A 31 3.43 -13.66 -2.03
CA GLU A 31 4.84 -13.58 -2.41
C GLU A 31 5.12 -12.29 -3.18
N GLY A 32 6.00 -11.46 -2.64
CA GLY A 32 6.43 -10.21 -3.28
C GLY A 32 6.50 -9.04 -2.30
N HIS A 33 6.68 -7.84 -2.86
CA HIS A 33 6.80 -6.62 -2.08
C HIS A 33 5.55 -5.76 -2.24
N ARG A 34 4.85 -5.52 -1.13
CA ARG A 34 3.75 -4.56 -1.07
C ARG A 34 4.29 -3.18 -0.70
N TYR A 35 4.18 -2.22 -1.61
CA TYR A 35 4.50 -0.82 -1.34
C TYR A 35 3.26 -0.04 -0.90
N ASN A 36 3.38 0.69 0.21
CA ASN A 36 2.30 1.57 0.68
C ASN A 36 2.42 2.95 0.03
N ILE A 37 1.51 3.27 -0.90
CA ILE A 37 1.50 4.56 -1.59
C ILE A 37 0.87 5.70 -0.78
N GLY A 38 0.17 5.39 0.32
CA GLY A 38 -0.56 6.36 1.14
C GLY A 38 0.27 7.03 2.23
N VAL A 39 1.53 6.64 2.41
CA VAL A 39 2.44 7.24 3.40
C VAL A 39 3.31 8.33 2.76
N LYS A 40 3.94 9.16 3.60
CA LYS A 40 4.90 10.17 3.13
C LYS A 40 6.00 9.50 2.31
N TYR A 41 6.21 10.00 1.09
CA TYR A 41 7.12 9.45 0.08
C TYR A 41 6.77 8.03 -0.43
N GLY A 42 5.64 7.46 -0.05
CA GLY A 42 5.23 6.11 -0.46
C GLY A 42 5.13 5.95 -1.98
N LEU A 43 4.55 6.94 -2.65
CA LEU A 43 4.49 6.97 -4.11
C LEU A 43 5.89 7.03 -4.74
N LEU A 44 6.77 7.91 -4.23
CA LEU A 44 8.14 8.06 -4.73
C LEU A 44 8.92 6.74 -4.62
N THR A 45 8.90 6.12 -3.43
CA THR A 45 9.58 4.84 -3.21
C THR A 45 9.02 3.73 -4.11
N THR A 46 7.69 3.71 -4.33
CA THR A 46 7.06 2.74 -5.24
C THR A 46 7.51 2.94 -6.67
N GLN A 47 7.55 4.18 -7.15
CA GLN A 47 8.01 4.49 -8.52
C GLN A 47 9.47 4.11 -8.72
N LEU A 48 10.35 4.39 -7.75
CA LEU A 48 11.74 3.96 -7.80
C LEU A 48 11.85 2.44 -7.84
N ALA A 49 11.11 1.72 -6.99
CA ALA A 49 11.14 0.26 -6.98
C ALA A 49 10.72 -0.34 -8.33
N LEU A 50 9.67 0.21 -8.95
CA LEU A 50 9.20 -0.22 -10.27
C LEU A 50 10.25 0.07 -11.35
N ALA A 51 10.80 1.29 -11.37
CA ALA A 51 11.74 1.70 -12.40
C ALA A 51 13.08 0.96 -12.30
N LEU A 52 13.55 0.70 -11.07
CA LEU A 52 14.76 -0.09 -10.81
C LEU A 52 14.56 -1.59 -11.07
N SER A 53 13.33 -2.07 -11.15
CA SER A 53 13.00 -3.45 -11.57
C SER A 53 12.75 -3.57 -13.08
N GLY A 54 12.77 -2.45 -13.80
CA GLY A 54 12.45 -2.37 -15.22
C GLY A 54 13.67 -2.26 -16.13
N VAL A 55 13.40 -2.11 -17.43
CA VAL A 55 14.43 -1.98 -18.48
C VAL A 55 15.23 -0.67 -18.36
N ASP A 56 14.63 0.37 -17.77
CA ASP A 56 15.24 1.69 -17.63
C ASP A 56 16.10 1.84 -16.36
N ARG A 57 16.35 0.74 -15.64
CA ARG A 57 17.08 0.72 -14.37
C ARG A 57 18.38 1.52 -14.41
N ASP A 58 19.18 1.34 -15.47
CA ASP A 58 20.50 1.95 -15.56
C ASP A 58 20.41 3.47 -15.80
N GLN A 59 19.41 3.93 -16.56
CA GLN A 59 19.13 5.35 -16.71
C GLN A 59 18.72 5.97 -15.37
N VAL A 60 17.77 5.33 -14.68
CA VAL A 60 17.28 5.82 -13.37
C VAL A 60 18.39 5.89 -12.34
N LEU A 61 19.27 4.90 -12.27
CA LEU A 61 20.42 4.93 -11.36
C LEU A 61 21.39 6.07 -11.72
N SER A 62 21.64 6.30 -13.01
CA SER A 62 22.51 7.39 -13.47
C SER A 62 21.94 8.75 -13.08
N ASP A 63 20.65 8.98 -13.34
CA ASP A 63 19.96 10.22 -13.00
C ASP A 63 19.96 10.47 -11.48
N MET A 64 19.77 9.41 -10.68
CA MET A 64 19.84 9.52 -9.22
C MET A 64 21.22 9.95 -8.74
N VAL A 65 22.29 9.36 -9.29
CA VAL A 65 23.67 9.72 -8.94
C VAL A 65 23.98 11.16 -9.36
N GLU A 66 23.57 11.57 -10.56
CA GLU A 66 23.74 12.94 -11.04
C GLU A 66 22.99 13.95 -10.15
N LEU A 67 21.76 13.64 -9.75
CA LEU A 67 20.98 14.47 -8.84
C LEU A 67 21.68 14.63 -7.49
N LEU A 68 22.29 13.57 -6.97
CA LEU A 68 23.06 13.60 -5.71
C LEU A 68 24.39 14.36 -5.85
N ALA A 69 25.02 14.36 -7.03
CA ALA A 69 26.28 15.05 -7.28
C ALA A 69 26.10 16.57 -7.50
N THR A 70 24.91 16.99 -7.93
CA THR A 70 24.60 18.38 -8.29
C THR A 70 23.86 19.16 -7.20
N ARG A 71 23.55 18.52 -6.06
CA ARG A 71 22.84 19.09 -4.91
C ARG A 71 23.70 19.03 -3.66
#